data_AF-A0AAW9BQN2-F1
#
_entry.id   AF-A0AAW9BQN2-F1
#
_cell.length_a   1.000
_cell.length_b   1.000
_cell.length_c   1.000
_cell.angle_alpha   90.00
_cell.angle_beta   90.00
_cell.angle_gamma   90.00
#
_symmetry.space_group_name_H-M   'P 1'
#
loop_
_entity.id
_entity.type
_entity.pdbx_description
1 polymer ?
#
loop_
_entity_poly.entity_id
_entity_poly.type
_entity_poly.pdbx_seq_one_letter_code
_entity_poly.pdbx_strand_id
1 'polypeptide(L)'
;TCGAVMWVIGAPIASAMTTMNEVLTGMAGSGKVMLGTVLGAMTAFDMGGPINKVATLFAQTQVNTQPWLMGGVGIAICTPPLGMALATFLAPSKFKRDEREAGKAAGIMGMIGISEGAIPFAAGDPARVLPAIVAGGIVGNVIGFMFHVMNHAPWGGWIVLPVVDGKIGYIIGTIAGSVTTALIVIALKKAVTEDESYTGHSQVYGSVQGEGEADVLAVTSCPSGVAHTFLAAKSLEKAACALGIKIKVETQGANGVINRITEKDIEKAKFVIFAHDVAIKEPERFRKIKVLDVT
;
A
#
# COMPACT_ATOMS: atom_id res chain seq x y z
N THR A 1 28.82 -15.96 0.88
CA THR A 1 27.87 -14.84 0.70
C THR A 1 26.72 -14.90 1.71
N CYS A 2 26.04 -16.04 1.88
CA CYS A 2 24.97 -16.19 2.91
C CYS A 2 25.47 -15.99 4.36
N GLY A 3 26.68 -16.46 4.71
CA GLY A 3 27.23 -16.30 6.06
C GLY A 3 27.49 -14.83 6.47
N ALA A 4 27.92 -13.99 5.52
CA ALA A 4 28.15 -12.56 5.77
C ALA A 4 26.82 -11.81 5.97
N VAL A 5 25.78 -12.13 5.19
CA VAL A 5 24.44 -11.57 5.38
C VAL A 5 23.85 -11.98 6.74
N MET A 6 24.00 -13.25 7.12
CA MET A 6 23.52 -13.76 8.41
C MET A 6 24.24 -13.12 9.61
N TRP A 7 25.57 -12.97 9.55
CA TRP A 7 26.34 -12.43 10.69
C TRP A 7 26.40 -10.90 10.76
N VAL A 8 26.40 -10.20 9.63
CA VAL A 8 26.53 -8.73 9.60
C VAL A 8 25.18 -8.04 9.72
N ILE A 9 24.12 -8.61 9.14
CA ILE A 9 22.78 -8.01 9.14
C ILE A 9 21.84 -8.80 10.07
N GLY A 10 21.86 -10.14 9.97
CA GLY A 10 20.96 -10.99 10.75
C GLY A 10 21.21 -10.96 12.25
N ALA A 11 22.47 -11.12 12.70
CA ALA A 11 22.80 -11.21 14.12
C ALA A 11 22.47 -9.91 14.90
N PRO A 12 22.76 -8.69 14.40
CA PRO A 12 22.34 -7.46 15.08
C PRO A 12 20.82 -7.31 15.17
N ILE A 13 20.09 -7.66 14.11
CA ILE A 13 18.62 -7.63 14.11
C ILE A 13 18.09 -8.62 15.15
N ALA A 14 18.55 -9.87 15.13
CA ALA A 14 18.13 -10.90 16.09
C ALA A 14 18.40 -10.47 17.53
N SER A 15 19.59 -9.93 17.82
CA SER A 15 19.93 -9.38 19.14
C SER A 15 18.97 -8.27 19.55
N ALA A 16 18.67 -7.31 18.66
CA ALA A 16 17.75 -6.23 18.94
C ALA A 16 16.32 -6.75 19.22
N MET A 17 15.85 -7.73 18.46
CA MET A 17 14.55 -8.37 18.68
C MET A 17 14.50 -9.09 20.05
N THR A 18 15.56 -9.82 20.42
CA THR A 18 15.65 -10.47 21.74
C THR A 18 15.63 -9.45 22.88
N THR A 19 16.41 -8.37 22.77
CA THR A 19 16.41 -7.29 23.77
C THR A 19 15.03 -6.66 23.92
N MET A 20 14.31 -6.39 22.83
CA MET A 20 12.94 -5.89 22.92
C MET A 20 12.01 -6.87 23.63
N ASN A 21 12.15 -8.17 23.37
CA ASN A 21 11.33 -9.20 24.02
C ASN A 21 11.62 -9.31 25.53
N GLU A 22 12.89 -9.20 25.92
CA GLU A 22 13.30 -9.16 27.34
C GLU A 22 12.72 -7.94 28.05
N VAL A 23 12.75 -6.75 27.40
CA VAL A 23 12.13 -5.53 27.93
C VAL A 23 10.63 -5.72 28.13
N LEU A 24 9.92 -6.28 27.14
CA LEU A 24 8.49 -6.55 27.25
C LEU A 24 8.17 -7.56 28.37
N THR A 25 9.00 -8.58 28.52
CA THR A 25 8.86 -9.60 29.57
C THR A 25 9.09 -8.98 30.95
N GLY A 26 10.10 -8.13 31.11
CA GLY A 26 10.34 -7.36 32.33
C GLY A 26 9.20 -6.40 32.67
N MET A 27 8.49 -5.90 31.65
CA MET A 27 7.31 -5.04 31.80
C MET A 27 6.00 -5.79 32.02
N ALA A 28 5.98 -7.13 32.00
CA ALA A 28 4.75 -7.90 32.21
C ALA A 28 4.13 -7.67 33.60
N GLY A 29 4.95 -7.30 34.60
CA GLY A 29 4.49 -6.88 35.94
C GLY A 29 4.22 -5.38 36.09
N SER A 30 4.41 -4.58 35.03
CA SER A 30 4.12 -3.14 35.04
C SER A 30 2.62 -2.86 34.95
N GLY A 31 2.21 -1.61 35.18
CA GLY A 31 0.81 -1.21 35.06
C GLY A 31 0.28 -1.42 33.64
N LYS A 32 -0.97 -1.90 33.53
CA LYS A 32 -1.64 -2.18 32.24
C LYS A 32 -1.57 -1.03 31.24
N VAL A 33 -1.67 0.21 31.72
CA VAL A 33 -1.60 1.40 30.84
C VAL A 33 -0.21 1.52 30.20
N MET A 34 0.87 1.39 30.98
CA MET A 34 2.24 1.50 30.48
C MET A 34 2.56 0.39 29.48
N LEU A 35 2.24 -0.86 29.81
CA LEU A 35 2.45 -1.99 28.90
C LEU A 35 1.59 -1.86 27.63
N GLY A 36 0.33 -1.45 27.78
CA GLY A 36 -0.58 -1.19 26.66
C GLY A 36 -0.10 -0.09 25.73
N THR A 37 0.47 0.99 26.27
CA THR A 37 1.09 2.05 25.46
C THR A 37 2.27 1.51 24.66
N VAL A 38 3.20 0.80 25.29
CA VAL A 38 4.39 0.29 24.59
C VAL A 38 4.00 -0.73 23.52
N LEU A 39 3.19 -1.73 23.87
CA LEU A 39 2.74 -2.74 22.92
C LEU A 39 1.91 -2.15 21.79
N GLY A 40 1.06 -1.16 22.08
CA GLY A 40 0.20 -0.51 21.08
C GLY A 40 1.04 0.29 20.09
N ALA A 41 2.05 1.01 20.59
CA ALA A 41 2.98 1.76 19.77
C ALA A 41 3.81 0.83 18.87
N MET A 42 4.42 -0.21 19.44
CA MET A 42 5.25 -1.16 18.70
C MET A 42 4.45 -1.88 17.62
N THR A 43 3.22 -2.29 17.93
CA THR A 43 2.34 -2.98 16.98
C THR A 43 1.99 -2.09 15.79
N ALA A 44 1.70 -0.82 16.01
CA ALA A 44 1.28 0.08 14.94
C ALA A 44 2.44 0.71 14.14
N PHE A 45 3.66 0.68 14.67
CA PHE A 45 4.79 1.49 14.17
C PHE A 45 5.20 1.19 12.72
N ASP A 46 5.41 -0.09 12.37
CA ASP A 46 5.96 -0.49 11.06
C ASP A 46 5.04 -1.43 10.26
N MET A 47 3.76 -1.51 10.62
CA MET A 47 2.68 -2.17 9.86
C MET A 47 3.00 -3.58 9.37
N GLY A 48 3.69 -4.38 10.20
CA GLY A 48 4.07 -5.77 9.88
C GLY A 48 5.59 -5.97 9.77
N GLY A 49 6.38 -4.92 9.97
CA GLY A 49 7.83 -4.98 10.07
C GLY A 49 8.34 -5.63 11.37
N PRO A 50 9.66 -5.59 11.62
CA PRO A 50 10.30 -6.29 12.74
C PRO A 50 9.76 -5.91 14.13
N ILE A 51 9.44 -4.63 14.35
CA ILE A 51 8.97 -4.13 15.65
C ILE A 51 7.55 -4.63 15.94
N ASN A 52 6.65 -4.55 14.95
CA ASN A 52 5.33 -5.15 15.04
C ASN A 52 5.42 -6.66 15.27
N LYS A 53 6.28 -7.38 14.54
CA LYS A 53 6.43 -8.83 14.71
C LYS A 53 6.87 -9.23 16.10
N VAL A 54 7.76 -8.47 16.75
CA VAL A 54 8.14 -8.75 18.14
C VAL A 54 6.98 -8.50 19.10
N ALA A 55 6.28 -7.38 18.99
CA ALA A 55 5.16 -7.08 19.87
C ALA A 55 4.00 -8.08 19.72
N THR A 56 3.68 -8.44 18.47
CA THR A 56 2.62 -9.41 18.17
C THR A 56 3.01 -10.82 18.57
N LEU A 57 4.24 -11.26 18.32
CA LEU A 57 4.72 -12.58 18.74
C LEU A 57 4.77 -12.71 20.28
N PHE A 58 5.16 -11.64 20.98
CA PHE A 58 5.13 -11.60 22.45
C PHE A 58 3.71 -11.86 23.00
N ALA A 59 2.69 -11.26 22.39
CA ALA A 59 1.30 -11.50 22.78
C ALA A 59 0.78 -12.88 22.33
N GLN A 60 1.10 -13.30 21.10
CA GLN A 60 0.67 -14.59 20.54
C GLN A 60 1.20 -15.79 21.33
N THR A 61 2.46 -15.76 21.74
CA THR A 61 3.09 -16.85 22.51
C THR A 61 2.48 -17.01 23.90
N GLN A 62 1.85 -15.96 24.42
CA GLN A 62 1.19 -15.95 25.72
C GLN A 62 -0.33 -16.09 25.64
N VAL A 63 -0.91 -16.40 24.47
CA VAL A 63 -2.37 -16.45 24.31
C VAL A 63 -3.06 -17.45 25.26
N ASN A 64 -2.36 -18.54 25.59
CA ASN A 64 -2.89 -19.59 26.49
C ASN A 64 -2.79 -19.23 27.98
N THR A 65 -1.89 -18.33 28.36
CA THR A 65 -1.61 -17.98 29.77
C THR A 65 -2.10 -16.57 30.12
N GLN A 66 -2.01 -15.64 29.17
CA GLN A 66 -2.35 -14.23 29.27
C GLN A 66 -3.10 -13.75 28.01
N PRO A 67 -4.31 -14.26 27.73
CA PRO A 67 -5.09 -13.89 26.55
C PRO A 67 -5.45 -12.39 26.48
N TRP A 68 -5.35 -11.68 27.60
CA TRP A 68 -5.57 -10.23 27.65
C TRP A 68 -4.51 -9.43 26.89
N LEU A 69 -3.26 -9.93 26.80
CA LEU A 69 -2.21 -9.30 25.98
C LEU A 69 -2.61 -9.29 24.52
N MET A 70 -3.10 -10.44 24.04
CA MET A 70 -3.58 -10.59 22.67
C MET A 70 -4.89 -9.85 22.43
N GLY A 71 -5.70 -9.63 23.46
CA GLY A 71 -6.91 -8.80 23.39
C GLY A 71 -6.62 -7.38 22.95
N GLY A 72 -5.68 -6.70 23.62
CA GLY A 72 -5.31 -5.33 23.26
C GLY A 72 -4.43 -5.24 22.01
N VAL A 73 -3.46 -6.15 21.83
CA VAL A 73 -2.63 -6.18 20.61
C VAL A 73 -3.49 -6.48 19.37
N GLY A 74 -4.48 -7.36 19.47
CA GLY A 74 -5.42 -7.66 18.38
C GLY A 74 -6.18 -6.42 17.88
N ILE A 75 -6.51 -5.50 18.78
CA ILE A 75 -7.11 -4.19 18.46
C ILE A 75 -6.06 -3.27 17.80
N ALA A 76 -4.85 -3.23 18.34
CA ALA A 76 -3.78 -2.36 17.82
C ALA A 76 -3.37 -2.73 16.38
N ILE A 77 -3.38 -4.01 16.00
CA ILE A 77 -3.03 -4.48 14.64
C ILE A 77 -3.98 -3.91 13.58
N CYS A 78 -5.29 -3.94 13.83
CA CYS A 78 -6.27 -3.49 12.84
C CYS A 78 -6.53 -1.98 12.86
N THR A 79 -6.10 -1.28 13.90
CA THR A 79 -6.33 0.15 14.07
C THR A 79 -5.72 1.00 12.96
N PRO A 80 -4.44 0.82 12.54
CA PRO A 80 -3.86 1.59 11.44
C PRO A 80 -4.64 1.53 10.12
N PRO A 81 -4.91 0.35 9.53
CA PRO A 81 -5.62 0.26 8.25
C PRO A 81 -7.09 0.72 8.34
N LEU A 82 -7.79 0.41 9.44
CA LEU A 82 -9.16 0.89 9.67
C LEU A 82 -9.22 2.41 9.86
N GLY A 83 -8.25 2.98 10.59
CA GLY A 83 -8.11 4.41 10.77
C GLY A 83 -7.83 5.16 9.47
N MET A 84 -6.96 4.61 8.62
CA MET A 84 -6.71 5.20 7.29
C MET A 84 -7.94 5.10 6.38
N ALA A 85 -8.62 3.96 6.36
CA ALA A 85 -9.87 3.80 5.63
C ALA A 85 -10.91 4.83 6.08
N LEU A 86 -11.09 4.98 7.40
CA LEU A 86 -11.99 5.96 7.98
C LEU A 86 -11.58 7.40 7.62
N ALA A 87 -10.29 7.73 7.66
CA ALA A 87 -9.79 9.04 7.30
C ALA A 87 -10.12 9.41 5.84
N THR A 88 -9.93 8.46 4.92
CA THR A 88 -10.27 8.66 3.49
C THR A 88 -11.76 8.84 3.24
N PHE A 89 -12.61 8.21 4.05
CA PHE A 89 -14.05 8.34 3.97
C PHE A 89 -14.56 9.66 4.57
N LEU A 90 -14.01 10.09 5.71
CA LEU A 90 -14.45 11.29 6.43
C LEU A 90 -13.96 12.60 5.79
N ALA A 91 -12.75 12.63 5.24
CA ALA A 91 -12.16 13.83 4.66
C ALA A 91 -11.61 13.56 3.25
N PRO A 92 -12.44 13.15 2.27
CA PRO A 92 -11.97 12.72 0.96
C PRO A 92 -11.12 13.80 0.27
N SER A 93 -11.45 15.09 0.44
CA SER A 93 -10.70 16.23 -0.12
C SER A 93 -9.22 16.32 0.33
N LYS A 94 -8.82 15.62 1.40
CA LYS A 94 -7.43 15.56 1.89
C LYS A 94 -6.62 14.38 1.32
N PHE A 95 -7.24 13.53 0.50
CA PHE A 95 -6.63 12.32 -0.05
C PHE A 95 -6.72 12.29 -1.57
N LYS A 96 -5.65 11.81 -2.21
CA LYS A 96 -5.58 11.56 -3.65
C LYS A 96 -6.51 10.41 -4.05
N ARG A 97 -6.89 10.33 -5.33
CA ARG A 97 -7.78 9.28 -5.82
C ARG A 97 -7.23 7.87 -5.55
N ASP A 98 -5.94 7.67 -5.76
CA ASP A 98 -5.27 6.38 -5.49
C ASP A 98 -5.27 6.04 -3.99
N GLU A 99 -5.08 7.03 -3.11
CA GLU A 99 -5.18 6.85 -1.66
C GLU A 99 -6.61 6.51 -1.23
N ARG A 100 -7.64 7.07 -1.88
CA ARG A 100 -9.04 6.74 -1.60
C ARG A 100 -9.40 5.32 -2.00
N GLU A 101 -8.91 4.84 -3.14
CA GLU A 101 -9.10 3.44 -3.55
C GLU A 101 -8.32 2.48 -2.64
N ALA A 102 -7.08 2.84 -2.28
CA ALA A 102 -6.32 2.11 -1.27
C ALA A 102 -7.04 2.09 0.09
N GLY A 103 -7.81 3.13 0.43
CA GLY A 103 -8.59 3.22 1.67
C GLY A 103 -9.69 2.18 1.76
N LYS A 104 -10.37 1.88 0.65
CA LYS A 104 -11.37 0.81 0.60
C LYS A 104 -10.73 -0.56 0.84
N ALA A 105 -9.57 -0.81 0.20
CA ALA A 105 -8.81 -2.05 0.41
C ALA A 105 -8.27 -2.15 1.85
N ALA A 106 -7.78 -1.03 2.42
CA ALA A 106 -7.31 -0.94 3.79
C ALA A 106 -8.43 -1.26 4.80
N GLY A 107 -9.66 -0.82 4.55
CA GLY A 107 -10.80 -1.16 5.41
C GLY A 107 -11.02 -2.67 5.51
N ILE A 108 -10.97 -3.37 4.36
CA ILE A 108 -11.13 -4.83 4.30
C ILE A 108 -9.96 -5.52 5.00
N MET A 109 -8.71 -5.12 4.69
CA MET A 109 -7.51 -5.66 5.32
C MET A 109 -7.52 -5.46 6.84
N GLY A 110 -7.94 -4.30 7.32
CA GLY A 110 -8.07 -4.00 8.74
C GLY A 110 -9.10 -4.89 9.44
N MET A 111 -10.25 -5.16 8.83
CA MET A 111 -11.26 -6.06 9.40
C MET A 111 -10.72 -7.48 9.63
N ILE A 112 -9.82 -7.96 8.78
CA ILE A 112 -9.19 -9.28 8.94
C ILE A 112 -7.85 -9.23 9.70
N GLY A 113 -7.46 -8.08 10.24
CA GLY A 113 -6.26 -7.96 11.08
C GLY A 113 -4.95 -7.88 10.31
N ILE A 114 -4.96 -7.34 9.08
CA ILE A 114 -3.77 -7.09 8.26
C ILE A 114 -3.39 -5.62 8.36
N SER A 115 -2.31 -5.31 9.09
CA SER A 115 -1.83 -3.94 9.32
C SER A 115 -1.22 -3.28 8.08
N GLU A 116 -0.78 -4.09 7.12
CA GLU A 116 -0.10 -3.72 5.88
C GLU A 116 -0.97 -2.82 4.98
N GLY A 117 -2.30 -2.84 5.17
CA GLY A 117 -3.22 -1.94 4.46
C GLY A 117 -2.93 -0.45 4.69
N ALA A 118 -2.18 -0.09 5.73
CA ALA A 118 -1.74 1.30 5.99
C ALA A 118 -0.43 1.68 5.28
N ILE A 119 0.34 0.73 4.73
CA ILE A 119 1.63 0.98 4.06
C ILE A 119 1.52 1.99 2.90
N PRO A 120 0.54 1.90 1.98
CA PRO A 120 0.44 2.85 0.87
C PRO A 120 0.33 4.31 1.32
N PHE A 121 -0.32 4.54 2.47
CA PHE A 121 -0.49 5.87 3.04
C PHE A 121 0.78 6.39 3.73
N ALA A 122 1.46 5.52 4.48
CA ALA A 122 2.72 5.89 5.11
C ALA A 122 3.86 6.04 4.12
N ALA A 123 3.86 5.31 3.01
CA ALA A 123 4.80 5.53 1.92
C ALA A 123 4.59 6.90 1.24
N GLY A 124 3.33 7.35 1.15
CA GLY A 124 2.97 8.66 0.57
C GLY A 124 3.22 9.86 1.48
N ASP A 125 2.97 9.73 2.79
CA ASP A 125 3.13 10.81 3.78
C ASP A 125 3.56 10.28 5.17
N PRO A 126 4.81 9.78 5.31
CA PRO A 126 5.26 9.06 6.52
C PRO A 126 5.25 9.95 7.76
N ALA A 127 5.66 11.22 7.60
CA ALA A 127 5.80 12.17 8.70
C ALA A 127 4.47 12.45 9.41
N ARG A 128 3.34 12.32 8.72
CA ARG A 128 2.00 12.58 9.28
C ARG A 128 1.26 11.29 9.61
N VAL A 129 1.45 10.23 8.84
CA VAL A 129 0.74 8.96 9.02
C VAL A 129 1.34 8.15 10.18
N LEU A 130 2.67 8.05 10.30
CA LEU A 130 3.31 7.24 11.34
C LEU A 130 2.95 7.69 12.76
N PRO A 131 3.00 9.00 13.11
CA PRO A 131 2.58 9.43 14.45
C PRO A 131 1.10 9.15 14.72
N ALA A 132 0.24 9.25 13.69
CA ALA A 132 -1.20 9.07 13.84
C ALA A 132 -1.59 7.60 14.08
N ILE A 133 -1.04 6.67 13.31
CA ILE A 133 -1.32 5.24 13.48
C ILE A 133 -0.76 4.72 14.81
N VAL A 134 0.41 5.22 15.24
CA VAL A 134 1.01 4.86 16.53
C VAL A 134 0.13 5.35 17.67
N ALA A 135 -0.33 6.61 17.62
CA ALA A 135 -1.26 7.15 18.60
C ALA A 135 -2.58 6.35 18.65
N GLY A 136 -3.14 6.00 17.49
CA GLY A 136 -4.33 5.15 17.43
C GLY A 136 -4.09 3.75 18.01
N GLY A 137 -2.98 3.11 17.67
CA GLY A 137 -2.60 1.79 18.21
C GLY A 137 -2.44 1.81 19.73
N ILE A 138 -1.83 2.86 20.28
CA ILE A 138 -1.76 3.09 21.73
C ILE A 138 -3.16 3.18 22.34
N VAL A 139 -4.02 4.05 21.81
CA VAL A 139 -5.37 4.27 22.35
C VAL A 139 -6.20 2.99 22.29
N GLY A 140 -6.19 2.29 21.15
CA GLY A 140 -6.92 1.03 20.97
C GLY A 140 -6.44 -0.05 21.95
N ASN A 141 -5.12 -0.22 22.10
CA ASN A 141 -4.55 -1.22 23.00
C ASN A 141 -4.86 -0.92 24.48
N VAL A 142 -4.63 0.32 24.91
CA VAL A 142 -4.89 0.74 26.29
C VAL A 142 -6.36 0.56 26.65
N ILE A 143 -7.28 0.94 25.76
CA ILE A 143 -8.72 0.71 25.98
C ILE A 143 -9.02 -0.78 26.06
N GLY A 144 -8.46 -1.61 25.17
CA GLY A 144 -8.60 -3.07 25.25
C GLY A 144 -8.17 -3.64 26.60
N PHE A 145 -7.02 -3.20 27.11
CA PHE A 145 -6.52 -3.63 28.42
C PHE A 145 -7.37 -3.13 29.59
N MET A 146 -7.89 -1.90 29.51
CA MET A 146 -8.76 -1.30 30.52
C MET A 146 -10.13 -2.01 30.60
N PHE A 147 -10.66 -2.44 29.45
CA PHE A 147 -11.90 -3.23 29.40
C PHE A 147 -11.70 -4.72 29.65
N HIS A 148 -10.47 -5.15 30.01
CA HIS A 148 -10.13 -6.55 30.28
C HIS A 148 -10.51 -7.49 29.11
N VAL A 149 -10.31 -7.02 27.88
CA VAL A 149 -10.61 -7.78 26.68
C VAL A 149 -9.65 -8.97 26.57
N MET A 150 -10.17 -10.17 26.35
CA MET A 150 -9.36 -11.39 26.22
C MET A 150 -9.56 -11.99 24.84
N ASN A 151 -8.46 -12.28 24.14
CA ASN A 151 -8.48 -12.90 22.83
C ASN A 151 -7.80 -14.25 22.88
N HIS A 152 -8.53 -15.31 22.57
CA HIS A 152 -8.05 -16.68 22.62
C HIS A 152 -7.41 -17.15 21.30
N ALA A 153 -7.43 -16.31 20.26
CA ALA A 153 -6.76 -16.59 18.99
C ALA A 153 -5.45 -15.79 18.88
N PRO A 154 -4.39 -16.38 18.31
CA PRO A 154 -3.13 -15.68 18.01
C PRO A 154 -3.26 -14.77 16.78
N TRP A 155 -4.41 -14.11 16.61
CA TRP A 155 -4.75 -13.25 15.47
C TRP A 155 -5.52 -12.00 15.89
N GLY A 156 -5.50 -10.93 15.07
CA GLY A 156 -6.14 -9.64 15.36
C GLY A 156 -7.31 -9.28 14.44
N GLY A 157 -7.81 -8.06 14.51
CA GLY A 157 -8.93 -7.61 13.66
C GLY A 157 -10.31 -8.07 14.12
N TRP A 158 -11.33 -7.82 13.33
CA TRP A 158 -12.71 -8.18 13.65
C TRP A 158 -13.04 -9.65 13.38
N ILE A 159 -12.21 -10.33 12.59
CA ILE A 159 -12.33 -11.78 12.33
C ILE A 159 -12.26 -12.62 13.62
N VAL A 160 -11.57 -12.13 14.67
CA VAL A 160 -11.45 -12.83 15.95
C VAL A 160 -12.57 -12.51 16.95
N LEU A 161 -13.50 -11.60 16.63
CA LEU A 161 -14.62 -11.27 17.52
C LEU A 161 -15.41 -12.48 18.06
N PRO A 162 -15.62 -13.59 17.32
CA PRO A 162 -16.32 -14.76 17.86
C PRO A 162 -15.62 -15.42 19.05
N VAL A 163 -14.29 -15.34 19.11
CA VAL A 163 -13.44 -16.00 20.13
C VAL A 163 -12.90 -15.04 21.20
N VAL A 164 -13.30 -13.77 21.13
CA VAL A 164 -12.94 -12.71 22.08
C VAL A 164 -13.96 -12.64 23.21
N ASP A 165 -13.49 -12.62 24.44
CA ASP A 165 -14.27 -12.23 25.62
C ASP A 165 -14.14 -10.72 25.86
N GLY A 166 -15.22 -10.08 26.30
CA GLY A 166 -15.28 -8.62 26.36
C GLY A 166 -15.45 -7.95 24.99
N LYS A 167 -16.24 -8.57 24.10
CA LYS A 167 -16.51 -8.11 22.71
C LYS A 167 -16.82 -6.62 22.61
N ILE A 168 -17.61 -6.09 23.54
CA ILE A 168 -17.96 -4.67 23.59
C ILE A 168 -16.70 -3.81 23.78
N GLY A 169 -15.82 -4.18 24.71
CA GLY A 169 -14.53 -3.51 24.92
C GLY A 169 -13.62 -3.60 23.70
N TYR A 170 -13.61 -4.74 23.01
CA TYR A 170 -12.84 -4.92 21.77
C TYR A 170 -13.32 -3.98 20.66
N ILE A 171 -14.63 -3.89 20.47
CA ILE A 171 -15.25 -3.00 19.49
C ILE A 171 -15.00 -1.53 19.84
N ILE A 172 -15.21 -1.14 21.10
CA ILE A 172 -14.96 0.23 21.57
C ILE A 172 -13.49 0.60 21.38
N GLY A 173 -12.56 -0.27 21.77
CA GLY A 173 -11.12 -0.04 21.58
C GLY A 173 -10.75 0.11 20.11
N THR A 174 -11.29 -0.76 19.24
CA THR A 174 -11.03 -0.67 17.80
C THR A 174 -11.56 0.61 17.19
N ILE A 175 -12.80 1.00 17.54
CA ILE A 175 -13.40 2.24 17.05
C ILE A 175 -12.61 3.45 17.58
N ALA A 176 -12.31 3.50 18.88
CA ALA A 176 -11.59 4.61 19.49
C ALA A 176 -10.18 4.77 18.90
N GLY A 177 -9.44 3.68 18.71
CA GLY A 177 -8.13 3.70 18.07
C GLY A 177 -8.20 4.14 16.59
N SER A 178 -9.16 3.60 15.83
CA SER A 178 -9.35 3.94 14.41
C SER A 178 -9.77 5.40 14.23
N VAL A 179 -10.68 5.89 15.07
CA VAL A 179 -11.10 7.30 15.11
C VAL A 179 -9.93 8.20 15.49
N THR A 180 -9.13 7.82 16.49
CA THR A 180 -7.93 8.58 16.89
C THR A 180 -6.96 8.72 15.72
N THR A 181 -6.66 7.61 15.04
CA THR A 181 -5.83 7.61 13.83
C THR A 181 -6.41 8.55 12.77
N ALA A 182 -7.71 8.43 12.47
CA ALA A 182 -8.37 9.22 11.46
C ALA A 182 -8.34 10.72 11.79
N LEU A 183 -8.67 11.10 13.02
CA LEU A 183 -8.68 12.49 13.46
C LEU A 183 -7.28 13.11 13.40
N ILE A 184 -6.25 12.40 13.84
CA ILE A 184 -4.87 12.92 13.81
C ILE A 184 -4.40 13.08 12.36
N VAL A 185 -4.61 12.08 11.49
CA VAL A 185 -4.23 12.21 10.07
C VAL A 185 -5.00 13.36 9.42
N ILE A 186 -6.31 13.47 9.64
CA ILE A 186 -7.14 14.54 9.10
C ILE A 186 -6.66 15.90 9.59
N ALA A 187 -6.28 16.04 10.87
CA ALA A 187 -5.78 17.28 11.42
C ALA A 187 -4.41 17.67 10.82
N LEU A 188 -3.50 16.70 10.68
CA LEU A 188 -2.13 16.94 10.20
C LEU A 188 -2.07 17.14 8.68
N LYS A 189 -2.91 16.45 7.91
CA LYS A 189 -2.87 16.48 6.44
C LYS A 189 -3.55 17.74 5.92
N LYS A 190 -2.87 18.45 5.01
CA LYS A 190 -3.45 19.63 4.33
C LYS A 190 -4.47 19.18 3.28
N ALA A 191 -5.43 20.05 2.97
CA ALA A 191 -6.34 19.79 1.85
C ALA A 191 -5.52 19.69 0.56
N VAL A 192 -5.83 18.69 -0.27
CA VAL A 192 -5.23 18.59 -1.59
C VAL A 192 -5.76 19.79 -2.36
N THR A 193 -4.89 20.77 -2.61
CA THR A 193 -5.24 21.90 -3.47
C THR A 193 -5.48 21.31 -4.86
N GLU A 194 -6.50 21.78 -5.58
CA GLU A 194 -6.84 21.19 -6.89
C GLU A 194 -5.62 21.15 -7.82
N ASP A 195 -4.62 22.02 -7.65
CA ASP A 195 -3.34 21.93 -8.39
C ASP A 195 -2.51 20.64 -8.13
N GLU A 196 -2.58 20.02 -6.96
CA GLU A 196 -1.90 18.74 -6.66
C GLU A 196 -2.72 17.49 -7.01
N SER A 197 -4.03 17.66 -7.27
CA SER A 197 -4.78 16.64 -8.01
C SER A 197 -4.43 16.62 -9.50
N TYR A 198 -3.70 17.64 -9.98
CA TYR A 198 -3.28 17.83 -11.36
C TYR A 198 -1.75 17.77 -11.60
N THR A 199 -0.91 17.57 -10.57
CA THR A 199 0.52 17.18 -10.78
C THR A 199 0.72 15.67 -11.01
N GLY A 200 -0.36 14.90 -11.08
CA GLY A 200 -0.44 13.83 -12.06
C GLY A 200 -1.19 14.38 -13.26
N HIS A 201 -0.50 14.89 -14.28
CA HIS A 201 -1.13 15.33 -15.52
C HIS A 201 -2.06 14.24 -16.06
N SER A 202 -3.34 14.33 -15.72
CA SER A 202 -4.44 13.88 -16.57
C SER A 202 -4.65 14.98 -17.61
N GLN A 203 -3.64 15.25 -18.44
CA GLN A 203 -3.97 15.47 -19.83
C GLN A 203 -4.68 14.19 -20.28
N VAL A 204 -5.66 14.28 -21.16
CA VAL A 204 -6.16 13.11 -21.86
C VAL A 204 -4.99 12.62 -22.72
N TYR A 205 -4.07 11.87 -22.12
CA TYR A 205 -3.00 11.18 -22.80
C TYR A 205 -3.63 9.90 -23.30
N GLY A 206 -3.87 9.90 -24.60
CA GLY A 206 -4.42 8.78 -25.30
C GLY A 206 -3.71 8.70 -26.63
N SER A 207 -3.47 7.49 -27.08
CA SER A 207 -3.01 7.25 -28.42
C SER A 207 -3.93 7.94 -29.42
N VAL A 208 -3.34 8.71 -30.34
CA VAL A 208 -4.09 9.33 -31.43
C VAL A 208 -4.76 8.23 -32.28
N GLN A 209 -6.03 8.42 -32.62
CA GLN A 209 -6.79 7.48 -33.46
C GLN A 209 -6.75 7.88 -34.94
N GLY A 210 -6.62 9.18 -35.24
CA GLY A 210 -6.51 9.70 -36.59
C GLY A 210 -5.29 9.13 -37.35
N GLU A 211 -5.41 9.07 -38.67
CA GLU A 211 -4.32 8.65 -39.56
C GLU A 211 -3.38 9.83 -39.86
N GLY A 212 -2.10 9.67 -39.58
CA GLY A 212 -1.08 10.65 -39.91
C GLY A 212 -1.12 11.91 -39.05
N GLU A 213 -1.57 11.78 -37.80
CA GLU A 213 -1.65 12.87 -36.83
C GLU A 213 -0.61 12.76 -35.69
N ALA A 214 0.06 11.61 -35.58
CA ALA A 214 1.05 11.34 -34.55
C ALA A 214 2.46 11.70 -35.01
N ASP A 215 3.24 12.32 -34.11
CA ASP A 215 4.65 12.63 -34.33
C ASP A 215 5.55 11.40 -34.08
N VAL A 216 5.12 10.52 -33.17
CA VAL A 216 5.83 9.31 -32.74
C VAL A 216 4.87 8.13 -32.76
N LEU A 217 5.38 6.98 -33.19
CA LEU A 217 4.65 5.72 -33.17
C LEU A 217 5.22 4.79 -32.09
N ALA A 218 4.40 3.90 -31.56
CA ALA A 218 4.89 2.82 -30.71
C ALA A 218 4.12 1.52 -30.94
N VAL A 219 4.80 0.40 -30.74
CA VAL A 219 4.21 -0.94 -30.75
C VAL A 219 4.54 -1.61 -29.44
N THR A 220 3.53 -2.08 -28.71
CA THR A 220 3.73 -2.81 -27.45
C THR A 220 3.30 -4.26 -27.59
N SER A 221 4.11 -5.23 -27.14
CA SER A 221 3.80 -6.66 -27.24
C SER A 221 4.33 -7.45 -26.03
N CYS A 222 3.45 -8.15 -25.30
CA CYS A 222 3.82 -8.92 -24.11
C CYS A 222 3.03 -10.25 -24.08
N PRO A 223 3.68 -11.41 -23.78
CA PRO A 223 3.01 -12.72 -23.75
C PRO A 223 2.16 -12.93 -22.49
N SER A 224 2.47 -12.22 -21.40
CA SER A 224 1.97 -12.49 -20.05
C SER A 224 0.55 -11.96 -19.77
N GLY A 225 -0.16 -11.46 -20.79
CA GLY A 225 -1.56 -11.07 -20.71
C GLY A 225 -1.83 -9.61 -21.05
N VAL A 226 -3.12 -9.26 -21.17
CA VAL A 226 -3.61 -7.93 -21.58
C VAL A 226 -3.15 -6.80 -20.66
N ALA A 227 -2.84 -7.04 -19.38
CA ALA A 227 -2.48 -5.96 -18.47
C ALA A 227 -1.15 -5.28 -18.83
N HIS A 228 -0.09 -6.05 -19.07
CA HIS A 228 1.25 -5.49 -19.30
C HIS A 228 1.35 -4.71 -20.62
N THR A 229 0.77 -5.24 -21.70
CA THR A 229 0.72 -4.54 -23.00
C THR A 229 0.05 -3.17 -22.87
N PHE A 230 -1.06 -3.08 -22.14
CA PHE A 230 -1.79 -1.82 -21.96
C PHE A 230 -1.10 -0.87 -20.96
N LEU A 231 -0.45 -1.40 -19.93
CA LEU A 231 0.33 -0.59 -18.99
C LEU A 231 1.57 0.03 -19.65
N ALA A 232 2.26 -0.73 -20.52
CA ALA A 232 3.35 -0.22 -21.34
C ALA A 232 2.86 0.89 -22.28
N ALA A 233 1.73 0.66 -22.96
CA ALA A 233 1.12 1.66 -23.83
C ALA A 233 0.77 2.95 -23.07
N LYS A 234 0.10 2.85 -21.91
CA LYS A 234 -0.20 4.01 -21.07
C LYS A 234 1.03 4.74 -20.56
N SER A 235 2.12 4.02 -20.29
CA SER A 235 3.38 4.63 -19.84
C SER A 235 4.02 5.45 -20.96
N LEU A 236 3.98 4.95 -22.19
CA LEU A 236 4.43 5.67 -23.38
C LEU A 236 3.55 6.90 -23.68
N GLU A 237 2.23 6.75 -23.60
CA GLU A 237 1.27 7.86 -23.75
C GLU A 237 1.54 8.97 -22.72
N LYS A 238 1.76 8.58 -21.46
CA LYS A 238 2.10 9.50 -20.38
C LYS A 238 3.43 10.21 -20.62
N ALA A 239 4.45 9.50 -21.09
CA ALA A 239 5.76 10.09 -21.40
C ALA A 239 5.68 11.07 -22.58
N ALA A 240 4.97 10.70 -23.65
CA ALA A 240 4.76 11.56 -24.81
C ALA A 240 4.00 12.84 -24.42
N CYS A 241 2.95 12.69 -23.63
CA CYS A 241 2.17 13.78 -23.05
C CYS A 241 3.04 14.74 -22.22
N ALA A 242 3.91 14.22 -21.33
CA ALA A 242 4.83 15.03 -20.54
C ALA A 242 5.82 15.84 -21.40
N LEU A 243 6.12 15.35 -22.61
CA LEU A 243 6.98 16.01 -23.59
C LEU A 243 6.20 16.88 -24.60
N GLY A 244 4.86 16.92 -24.52
CA GLY A 244 4.02 17.63 -25.49
C GLY A 244 4.00 17.01 -26.89
N ILE A 245 4.28 15.72 -27.01
CA ILE A 245 4.41 14.97 -28.27
C ILE A 245 3.13 14.16 -28.53
N LYS A 246 2.63 14.16 -29.77
CA LYS A 246 1.52 13.28 -30.17
C LYS A 246 2.04 11.88 -30.46
N ILE A 247 1.51 10.88 -29.78
CA ILE A 247 1.90 9.47 -29.97
C ILE A 247 0.72 8.64 -30.44
N LYS A 248 0.98 7.66 -31.30
CA LYS A 248 0.05 6.57 -31.62
C LYS A 248 0.66 5.22 -31.27
N VAL A 249 -0.01 4.48 -30.40
CA VAL A 249 0.43 3.20 -29.85
C VAL A 249 -0.44 2.07 -30.38
N GLU A 250 0.18 1.12 -31.09
CA GLU A 250 -0.40 -0.15 -31.52
C GLU A 250 -0.14 -1.20 -30.44
N THR A 251 -1.19 -1.69 -29.78
CA THR A 251 -1.06 -2.76 -28.79
C THR A 251 -1.27 -4.12 -29.46
N GLN A 252 -0.30 -5.02 -29.35
CA GLN A 252 -0.38 -6.40 -29.83
C GLN A 252 -0.45 -7.33 -28.61
N GLY A 253 -1.64 -7.82 -28.28
CA GLY A 253 -1.86 -8.70 -27.11
C GLY A 253 -2.74 -9.90 -27.42
N ALA A 254 -3.20 -10.58 -26.36
CA ALA A 254 -4.11 -11.73 -26.47
C ALA A 254 -5.43 -11.38 -27.19
N ASN A 255 -5.89 -10.13 -27.08
CA ASN A 255 -7.10 -9.62 -27.75
C ASN A 255 -6.87 -9.18 -29.20
N GLY A 256 -5.70 -9.50 -29.78
CA GLY A 256 -5.33 -9.07 -31.13
C GLY A 256 -4.62 -7.72 -31.16
N VAL A 257 -4.65 -7.08 -32.33
CA VAL A 257 -4.02 -5.78 -32.59
C VAL A 257 -5.06 -4.67 -32.43
N ILE A 258 -4.79 -3.69 -31.56
CA ILE A 258 -5.68 -2.54 -31.31
C ILE A 258 -4.93 -1.25 -31.67
N ASN A 259 -5.67 -0.30 -32.26
CA ASN A 259 -5.17 0.95 -32.80
C ASN A 259 -3.99 0.78 -33.78
N ARG A 260 -4.24 -0.03 -34.81
CA ARG A 260 -3.25 -0.40 -35.81
C ARG A 260 -2.68 0.84 -36.52
N ILE A 261 -1.36 0.86 -36.65
CA ILE A 261 -0.61 1.91 -37.33
C ILE A 261 -0.76 1.76 -38.85
N THR A 262 -1.10 2.83 -39.56
CA THR A 262 -1.27 2.80 -41.03
C THR A 262 -0.01 3.24 -41.76
N GLU A 263 0.07 3.03 -43.08
CA GLU A 263 1.20 3.57 -43.88
C GLU A 263 1.29 5.10 -43.79
N LYS A 264 0.14 5.79 -43.74
CA LYS A 264 0.10 7.27 -43.59
C LYS A 264 0.66 7.74 -42.25
N ASP A 265 0.49 6.95 -41.19
CA ASP A 265 1.11 7.21 -39.89
C ASP A 265 2.63 7.10 -40.00
N ILE A 266 3.12 6.06 -40.69
CA ILE A 266 4.56 5.78 -40.89
C ILE A 266 5.23 6.86 -41.74
N GLU A 267 4.55 7.39 -42.76
CA GLU A 267 5.09 8.45 -43.61
C GLU A 267 5.29 9.79 -42.89
N LYS A 268 4.46 10.09 -41.89
CA LYS A 268 4.48 11.38 -41.17
C LYS A 268 5.21 11.35 -39.83
N ALA A 269 5.29 10.18 -39.20
CA ALA A 269 5.97 10.05 -37.92
C ALA A 269 7.49 10.13 -38.07
N LYS A 270 8.16 10.61 -37.02
CA LYS A 270 9.63 10.77 -37.00
C LYS A 270 10.36 9.45 -36.77
N PHE A 271 9.79 8.61 -35.91
CA PHE A 271 10.33 7.29 -35.56
C PHE A 271 9.23 6.43 -34.92
N VAL A 272 9.49 5.12 -34.83
CA VAL A 272 8.65 4.16 -34.12
C VAL A 272 9.42 3.50 -32.97
N ILE A 273 8.75 3.34 -31.82
CA ILE A 273 9.28 2.64 -30.65
C ILE A 273 8.72 1.21 -30.64
N PHE A 274 9.60 0.22 -30.54
CA PHE A 274 9.22 -1.16 -30.29
C PHE A 274 9.47 -1.46 -28.81
N ALA A 275 8.40 -1.63 -28.04
CA ALA A 275 8.46 -1.91 -26.60
C ALA A 275 7.87 -3.31 -26.36
N HIS A 276 8.70 -4.34 -26.44
CA HIS A 276 8.20 -5.71 -26.48
C HIS A 276 9.01 -6.74 -25.70
N ASP A 277 8.29 -7.70 -25.13
CA ASP A 277 8.85 -8.93 -24.56
C ASP A 277 8.79 -10.10 -25.56
N VAL A 278 8.00 -9.97 -26.63
CA VAL A 278 7.83 -10.97 -27.69
C VAL A 278 7.80 -10.33 -29.07
N ALA A 279 8.16 -11.11 -30.08
CA ALA A 279 8.25 -10.65 -31.46
C ALA A 279 6.99 -9.88 -31.91
N ILE A 280 7.21 -8.68 -32.44
CA ILE A 280 6.18 -7.87 -33.07
C ILE A 280 5.68 -8.57 -34.34
N LYS A 281 4.37 -8.57 -34.54
CA LYS A 281 3.72 -9.03 -35.77
C LYS A 281 3.89 -7.99 -36.87
N GLU A 282 4.21 -8.46 -38.08
CA GLU A 282 4.34 -7.65 -39.29
C GLU A 282 5.36 -6.48 -39.19
N PRO A 283 6.59 -6.72 -38.69
CA PRO A 283 7.58 -5.67 -38.48
C PRO A 283 8.08 -5.05 -39.81
N GLU A 284 7.89 -5.74 -40.94
CA GLU A 284 8.26 -5.26 -42.27
C GLU A 284 7.58 -3.95 -42.68
N ARG A 285 6.42 -3.64 -42.10
CA ARG A 285 5.71 -2.36 -42.28
C ARG A 285 6.57 -1.15 -41.92
N PHE A 286 7.48 -1.31 -40.96
CA PHE A 286 8.27 -0.22 -40.39
C PHE A 286 9.65 -0.04 -41.05
N ARG A 287 9.94 -0.72 -42.17
CA ARG A 287 11.25 -0.64 -42.85
C ARG A 287 11.63 0.76 -43.34
N LYS A 288 10.64 1.61 -43.59
CA LYS A 288 10.84 2.97 -44.14
C LYS A 288 10.99 4.05 -43.07
N ILE A 289 10.87 3.70 -41.79
CA ILE A 289 10.94 4.64 -40.66
C ILE A 289 12.03 4.17 -39.69
N LYS A 290 12.64 5.13 -38.97
CA LYS A 290 13.62 4.80 -37.93
C LYS A 290 12.93 4.04 -36.78
N VAL A 291 13.45 2.86 -36.46
CA VAL A 291 12.96 2.02 -35.36
C VAL A 291 13.87 2.19 -34.14
N LEU A 292 13.27 2.39 -32.97
CA LEU A 292 13.94 2.38 -31.68
C LEU A 292 13.42 1.18 -30.88
N ASP A 293 14.28 0.17 -30.73
CA ASP A 293 13.93 -1.10 -30.08
C ASP A 293 14.29 -1.06 -28.59
N VAL A 294 13.30 -1.33 -27.74
CA VAL A 294 13.37 -1.36 -26.29
C VAL A 294 12.81 -2.70 -25.83
N THR A 295 13.69 -3.69 -25.79
CA THR A 295 13.44 -5.01 -25.21
C THR A 295 13.78 -5.01 -23.73
#